data_AF-A0A2K3LG23-F1
#
_entry.id   AF-A0A2K3LG23-F1
#
_cell.length_a   1.000
_cell.length_b   1.000
_cell.length_c   1.000
_cell.angle_alpha   90.00
_cell.angle_beta   90.00
_cell.angle_gamma   90.00
#
_symmetry.space_group_name_H-M   'P 1'
#
loop_
_entity.id
_entity.type
_entity.pdbx_description
1 polymer ?
#
loop_
_entity_poly.entity_id
_entity_poly.type
_entity_poly.pdbx_seq_one_letter_code
_entity_poly.pdbx_strand_id
1 'polypeptide(L)'
;MFRTLDLYEAISENWHQIESIFSSESNYTIRSQVIASQVRLGETVINMLTDFESAIQKESSKVPVPGGGVHPLTRYVMNYIALLSDYSDAIADIVSDWPQSPLPESYYKNPSHDENNPPSEIAKRLSWLILVVLCKLDGKAELYKDVALSYLFLANNMQYVVVKVRKSNLGFILGEDWLLKHEMKVKEYVTKYERMAWNKVMSSIPENPTAENASGIFQNFNVVFEEAFRTQYLWVVPDPKMREEIGAWLDLNVVYKYREFYVKYRVGLNLVIRYSPEDLRNYLSEILCGSVSSHSPDR
;
A
#
# COMPACT_ATOMS: atom_id res chain seq x y z
N MET A 1 -1.00 23.57 -10.40
CA MET A 1 0.28 23.20 -9.78
C MET A 1 1.34 22.87 -10.80
N PHE A 2 1.24 21.80 -11.60
CA PHE A 2 2.31 21.44 -12.57
C PHE A 2 2.67 22.58 -13.53
N ARG A 3 1.69 23.27 -14.14
CA ARG A 3 1.94 24.50 -14.92
C ARG A 3 2.63 25.63 -14.17
N THR A 4 2.44 25.70 -12.85
CA THR A 4 3.09 26.69 -11.98
C THR A 4 4.56 26.30 -11.76
N LEU A 5 4.83 25.00 -11.60
CA LEU A 5 6.17 24.44 -11.54
C LEU A 5 6.91 24.61 -12.88
N ASP A 6 6.25 24.36 -14.02
CA ASP A 6 6.81 24.61 -15.37
C ASP A 6 7.31 26.06 -15.50
N LEU A 7 6.52 27.03 -15.03
CA LEU A 7 6.88 28.45 -15.04
C LEU A 7 8.02 28.76 -14.07
N TYR A 8 8.04 28.11 -12.91
CA TYR A 8 9.11 28.28 -11.93
C TYR A 8 10.44 27.78 -12.47
N GLU A 9 10.47 26.55 -13.01
CA GLU A 9 11.65 25.95 -13.65
C GLU A 9 12.12 26.78 -14.84
N ALA A 10 11.22 27.24 -15.70
CA ALA A 10 11.58 28.10 -16.82
C ALA A 10 12.30 29.39 -16.36
N ILE A 11 11.92 29.97 -15.21
CA ILE A 11 12.64 31.12 -14.65
C ILE A 11 14.00 30.67 -14.09
N SER A 12 14.05 29.59 -13.30
CA SER A 12 15.28 29.06 -12.70
C SER A 12 16.34 28.71 -13.76
N GLU A 13 15.96 27.96 -14.80
CA GLU A 13 16.85 27.51 -15.87
C GLU A 13 17.42 28.66 -16.69
N ASN A 14 16.63 29.72 -16.90
CA ASN A 14 17.04 30.87 -17.69
C ASN A 14 17.65 32.00 -16.85
N TRP A 15 17.78 31.83 -15.53
CA TRP A 15 18.21 32.90 -14.61
C TRP A 15 19.55 33.52 -15.00
N HIS A 16 20.56 32.70 -15.32
CA HIS A 16 21.87 33.20 -15.75
C HIS A 16 21.81 34.04 -17.04
N GLN A 17 20.96 33.67 -17.99
CA GLN A 17 20.79 34.43 -19.23
C GLN A 17 20.04 35.75 -18.97
N ILE A 18 19.01 35.71 -18.13
CA ILE A 18 18.29 36.90 -17.67
C ILE A 18 19.26 37.86 -16.97
N GLU A 19 20.09 37.37 -16.06
CA GLU A 19 21.07 38.19 -15.35
C GLU A 19 22.11 38.81 -16.30
N SER A 20 22.57 38.04 -17.29
CA SER A 20 23.52 38.53 -18.30
C SER A 20 22.93 39.64 -19.18
N ILE A 21 21.72 39.43 -19.72
CA ILE A 21 21.03 40.38 -20.61
C ILE A 21 20.67 41.66 -19.85
N PHE A 22 20.24 41.54 -18.59
CA PHE A 22 19.80 42.65 -17.76
C PHE A 22 20.85 43.08 -16.71
N SER A 23 22.13 42.93 -17.03
CA SER A 23 23.25 43.19 -16.10
C SER A 23 23.45 44.66 -15.70
N SER A 24 22.96 45.61 -16.50
CA SER A 24 23.02 47.05 -16.19
C SER A 24 22.25 47.42 -14.91
N GLU A 25 22.76 48.37 -14.13
CA GLU A 25 22.08 48.97 -12.98
C GLU A 25 20.72 49.57 -13.36
N SER A 26 20.60 50.14 -14.57
CA SER A 26 19.32 50.67 -15.07
C SER A 26 18.22 49.61 -15.19
N ASN A 27 18.59 48.33 -15.28
CA ASN A 27 17.67 47.20 -15.46
C ASN A 27 17.46 46.42 -14.16
N TYR A 28 17.95 46.92 -13.01
CA TYR A 28 17.78 46.28 -11.71
C TYR A 28 16.31 45.98 -11.38
N THR A 29 15.39 46.88 -11.71
CA THR A 29 13.95 46.71 -11.48
C THR A 29 13.38 45.50 -12.22
N ILE A 30 13.87 45.20 -13.43
CA ILE A 30 13.44 44.04 -14.22
C ILE A 30 13.90 42.75 -13.53
N ARG A 31 15.19 42.66 -13.15
CA ARG A 31 15.73 41.49 -12.41
C ARG A 31 14.99 41.28 -11.09
N SER A 32 14.74 42.34 -10.34
CA SER A 32 13.98 42.30 -9.09
C SER A 32 12.54 41.80 -9.30
N GLN A 33 11.88 42.21 -10.38
CA GLN A 33 10.53 41.75 -10.71
C GLN A 33 10.49 40.26 -11.10
N VAL A 34 11.52 39.75 -11.79
CA VAL A 34 11.64 38.31 -12.11
C VAL A 34 11.78 37.50 -10.83
N ILE A 35 12.68 37.90 -9.92
CA ILE A 35 12.85 37.24 -8.61
C ILE A 35 11.54 37.27 -7.83
N ALA A 36 10.89 38.43 -7.74
CA ALA A 36 9.61 38.57 -7.03
C ALA A 36 8.52 37.66 -7.63
N SER A 37 8.51 37.48 -8.96
CA SER A 37 7.58 36.58 -9.64
C SER A 37 7.88 35.11 -9.33
N GLN A 38 9.17 34.73 -9.29
CA GLN A 38 9.61 33.38 -8.92
C GLN A 38 9.25 33.03 -7.48
N VAL A 39 9.47 33.95 -6.53
CA VAL A 39 9.05 33.80 -5.12
C VAL A 39 7.53 33.58 -5.04
N ARG A 40 6.73 34.40 -5.72
CA ARG A 40 5.27 34.24 -5.74
C ARG A 40 4.80 32.92 -6.36
N LEU A 41 5.51 32.42 -7.37
CA LEU A 41 5.23 31.09 -7.95
C LEU A 41 5.52 30.00 -6.91
N GLY A 42 6.64 30.10 -6.19
CA GLY A 42 6.98 29.21 -5.07
C GLY A 42 5.91 29.21 -3.99
N GLU A 43 5.54 30.38 -3.46
CA GLU A 43 4.45 30.54 -2.48
C GLU A 43 3.13 29.92 -2.97
N THR A 44 2.82 30.10 -4.25
CA THR A 44 1.62 29.52 -4.89
C THR A 44 1.67 28.00 -4.91
N VAL A 45 2.82 27.41 -5.29
CA VAL A 45 3.02 25.95 -5.25
C VAL A 45 2.82 25.44 -3.83
N ILE A 46 3.33 26.14 -2.82
CA ILE A 46 3.21 25.66 -1.46
C ILE A 46 1.78 25.73 -0.93
N ASN A 47 1.04 26.80 -1.27
CA ASN A 47 -0.40 26.86 -0.99
C ASN A 47 -1.15 25.69 -1.64
N MET A 48 -0.82 25.36 -2.90
CA MET A 48 -1.41 24.20 -3.59
C MET A 48 -1.06 22.86 -2.90
N LEU A 49 0.16 22.69 -2.39
CA LEU A 49 0.55 21.50 -1.61
C LEU A 49 -0.19 21.41 -0.28
N THR A 50 -0.43 22.56 0.36
CA THR A 50 -1.20 22.65 1.62
C THR A 50 -2.68 22.33 1.38
N ASP A 51 -3.26 22.86 0.30
CA ASP A 51 -4.63 22.55 -0.11
C ASP A 51 -4.79 21.07 -0.48
N PHE A 52 -3.79 20.51 -1.17
CA PHE A 52 -3.75 19.08 -1.51
C PHE A 52 -3.73 18.21 -0.25
N GLU A 53 -2.87 18.52 0.73
CA GLU A 53 -2.85 17.85 2.03
C GLU A 53 -4.22 17.96 2.74
N SER A 54 -4.79 19.16 2.79
CA SER A 54 -6.10 19.40 3.39
C SER A 54 -7.21 18.60 2.72
N ALA A 55 -7.16 18.46 1.39
CA ALA A 55 -8.13 17.67 0.63
C ALA A 55 -8.05 16.17 0.99
N ILE A 56 -6.85 15.62 1.17
CA ILE A 56 -6.67 14.23 1.63
C ILE A 56 -7.27 14.05 3.04
N GLN A 57 -7.00 14.98 3.94
CA GLN A 57 -7.51 14.93 5.31
C GLN A 57 -9.04 15.05 5.37
N LYS A 58 -9.63 15.93 4.55
CA LYS A 58 -11.08 16.17 4.47
C LYS A 58 -11.87 15.08 3.76
N GLU A 59 -11.20 14.16 3.06
CA GLU A 59 -11.87 13.07 2.34
C GLU A 59 -12.74 12.24 3.31
N SER A 60 -14.04 12.21 3.09
CA SER A 60 -15.01 11.73 4.09
C SER A 60 -15.83 10.53 3.64
N SER A 61 -15.52 9.92 2.49
CA SER A 61 -16.22 8.74 2.02
C SER A 61 -16.19 7.62 3.07
N LYS A 62 -17.39 7.14 3.41
CA LYS A 62 -17.62 6.03 4.36
C LYS A 62 -17.88 4.71 3.67
N VAL A 63 -17.74 4.66 2.33
CA VAL A 63 -17.97 3.45 1.56
C VAL A 63 -16.65 2.67 1.50
N PRO A 64 -16.57 1.47 2.11
CA PRO A 64 -15.39 0.63 1.98
C PRO A 64 -15.24 0.12 0.54
N VAL A 65 -14.01 -0.16 0.13
CA VAL A 65 -13.73 -0.72 -1.19
C VAL A 65 -14.20 -2.18 -1.20
N PRO A 66 -15.09 -2.59 -2.11
CA PRO A 66 -15.48 -3.98 -2.21
C PRO A 66 -14.26 -4.91 -2.31
N GLY A 67 -14.26 -5.97 -1.52
CA GLY A 67 -13.19 -6.96 -1.50
C GLY A 67 -11.83 -6.46 -0.96
N GLY A 68 -11.76 -5.27 -0.35
CA GLY A 68 -10.55 -4.78 0.28
C GLY A 68 -9.46 -4.33 -0.71
N GLY A 69 -9.80 -4.05 -1.96
CA GLY A 69 -8.84 -3.62 -2.98
C GLY A 69 -8.20 -2.24 -2.71
N VAL A 70 -7.37 -1.79 -3.65
CA VAL A 70 -6.71 -0.48 -3.58
C VAL A 70 -7.74 0.66 -3.63
N HIS A 71 -7.70 1.55 -2.64
CA HIS A 71 -8.60 2.68 -2.53
C HIS A 71 -8.32 3.75 -3.62
N PRO A 72 -9.35 4.37 -4.21
CA PRO A 72 -9.17 5.43 -5.22
C PRO A 72 -8.29 6.59 -4.74
N LEU A 73 -8.45 7.01 -3.47
CA LEU A 73 -7.58 8.02 -2.83
C LEU A 73 -6.10 7.65 -2.92
N THR A 74 -5.73 6.40 -2.63
CA THR A 74 -4.34 5.91 -2.74
C THR A 74 -3.82 6.07 -4.15
N ARG A 75 -4.62 5.68 -5.16
CA ARG A 75 -4.24 5.82 -6.57
C ARG A 75 -4.04 7.29 -6.95
N TYR A 76 -5.00 8.13 -6.60
CA TYR A 76 -4.98 9.55 -6.92
C TYR A 76 -3.75 10.23 -6.29
N VAL A 77 -3.58 10.08 -4.96
CA VAL A 77 -2.49 10.71 -4.22
C VAL A 77 -1.14 10.23 -4.71
N MET A 78 -0.96 8.92 -4.87
CA MET A 78 0.32 8.37 -5.32
C MET A 78 0.64 8.68 -6.79
N ASN A 79 -0.36 8.84 -7.66
CA ASN A 79 -0.13 9.33 -9.02
C ASN A 79 0.31 10.80 -9.00
N TYR A 80 -0.32 11.62 -8.17
CA TYR A 80 0.02 13.04 -8.02
C TYR A 80 1.43 13.22 -7.44
N ILE A 81 1.78 12.47 -6.40
CA ILE A 81 3.10 12.50 -5.76
C ILE A 81 4.19 11.95 -6.70
N ALA A 82 3.88 10.92 -7.50
CA ALA A 82 4.82 10.44 -8.51
C ALA A 82 5.10 11.50 -9.59
N LEU A 83 4.08 12.24 -10.05
CA LEU A 83 4.30 13.35 -10.99
C LEU A 83 5.06 14.51 -10.34
N LEU A 84 4.81 14.81 -9.06
CA LEU A 84 5.58 15.79 -8.30
C LEU A 84 7.08 15.41 -8.26
N SER A 85 7.41 14.12 -8.16
CA SER A 85 8.81 13.70 -8.11
C SER A 85 9.60 13.99 -9.37
N ASP A 86 8.95 14.30 -10.49
CA ASP A 86 9.60 14.72 -11.73
C ASP A 86 10.09 16.19 -11.68
N TYR A 87 9.58 16.98 -10.73
CA TYR A 87 9.96 18.38 -10.47
C TYR A 87 10.82 18.48 -9.19
N SER A 88 11.67 17.48 -8.94
CA SER A 88 12.35 17.32 -7.65
C SER A 88 13.22 18.53 -7.29
N ASP A 89 13.89 19.11 -8.29
CA ASP A 89 14.83 20.21 -8.07
C ASP A 89 14.08 21.51 -7.73
N ALA A 90 13.03 21.83 -8.50
CA ALA A 90 12.16 22.98 -8.24
C ALA A 90 11.47 22.86 -6.88
N ILE A 91 10.96 21.67 -6.53
CA ILE A 91 10.31 21.47 -5.24
C ILE A 91 11.34 21.57 -4.11
N ALA A 92 12.54 21.01 -4.26
CA ALA A 92 13.59 21.11 -3.25
C ALA A 92 13.97 22.56 -2.96
N ASP A 93 14.06 23.39 -4.00
CA ASP A 93 14.29 24.84 -3.87
C ASP A 93 13.13 25.52 -3.12
N ILE A 94 11.90 25.30 -3.59
CA ILE A 94 10.68 25.90 -3.01
C ILE A 94 10.46 25.52 -1.55
N VAL A 95 10.69 24.25 -1.17
CA VAL A 95 10.40 23.77 0.20
C VAL A 95 11.53 24.04 1.19
N SER A 96 12.69 24.52 0.74
CA SER A 96 13.80 24.89 1.63
C SER A 96 13.42 25.99 2.63
N ASP A 97 12.56 26.92 2.21
CA ASP A 97 12.06 28.04 3.01
C ASP A 97 10.70 27.76 3.70
N TRP A 98 10.15 26.55 3.56
CA TRP A 98 8.84 26.21 4.09
C TRP A 98 8.90 25.67 5.54
N PRO A 99 8.19 26.29 6.51
CA PRO A 99 8.17 25.80 7.88
C PRO A 99 7.56 24.39 7.97
N GLN A 100 8.34 23.46 8.52
CA GLN A 100 7.93 22.06 8.64
C GLN A 100 7.10 21.79 9.90
N SER A 101 5.99 21.09 9.74
CA SER A 101 5.43 20.33 10.86
C SER A 101 6.34 19.11 11.09
N PRO A 102 6.75 18.82 12.33
CA PRO A 102 7.66 17.71 12.59
C PRO A 102 6.98 16.38 12.20
N LEU A 103 7.60 15.66 11.26
CA LEU A 103 7.25 14.26 11.02
C LEU A 103 7.60 13.44 12.27
N PRO A 104 6.81 12.43 12.65
CA PRO A 104 7.25 11.45 13.63
C PRO A 104 8.56 10.80 13.16
N GLU A 105 9.63 10.90 13.96
CA GLU A 105 10.93 10.31 13.62
C GLU A 105 10.80 8.82 13.26
N SER A 106 9.87 8.11 13.91
CA SER A 106 9.56 6.71 13.65
C SER A 106 9.09 6.41 12.23
N TYR A 107 8.72 7.41 11.42
CA TYR A 107 8.21 7.21 10.06
C TYR A 107 9.33 7.21 9.01
N TYR A 108 10.30 8.12 9.10
CA TYR A 108 11.39 8.26 8.13
C TYR A 108 12.76 7.82 8.67
N LYS A 109 12.96 7.80 9.99
CA LYS A 109 14.22 7.38 10.63
C LYS A 109 14.20 5.85 10.78
N ASN A 110 15.28 5.20 10.38
CA ASN A 110 15.59 3.80 10.69
C ASN A 110 16.53 3.83 11.91
N PRO A 111 16.36 3.01 12.96
CA PRO A 111 17.32 2.95 14.07
C PRO A 111 18.75 2.59 13.64
N SER A 112 18.95 2.09 12.42
CA SER A 112 20.25 1.82 11.80
C SER A 112 20.71 2.89 10.78
N HIS A 113 19.99 4.02 10.66
CA HIS A 113 20.42 5.11 9.76
C HIS A 113 21.71 5.74 10.29
N ASP A 114 22.68 5.88 9.40
CA ASP A 114 23.86 6.70 9.64
C ASP A 114 23.40 8.16 9.89
N GLU A 115 23.65 8.70 11.09
CA GLU A 115 23.30 10.09 11.44
C GLU A 115 23.96 11.11 10.50
N ASN A 116 24.93 10.66 9.71
CA ASN A 116 25.71 11.47 8.78
C ASN A 116 25.01 11.80 7.45
N ASN A 117 23.83 11.23 7.12
CA ASN A 117 23.11 11.58 5.88
C ASN A 117 21.59 11.71 6.10
N PRO A 118 21.11 12.88 6.59
CA PRO A 118 19.69 13.11 6.81
C PRO A 118 18.91 13.13 5.47
N PRO A 119 17.62 12.73 5.47
CA PRO A 119 16.79 12.85 4.28
C PRO A 119 16.71 14.30 3.80
N SER A 120 16.70 14.49 2.48
CA SER A 120 16.51 15.83 1.89
C SER A 120 15.14 16.40 2.27
N GLU A 121 14.99 17.73 2.24
CA GLU A 121 13.73 18.39 2.62
C GLU A 121 12.55 17.97 1.74
N ILE A 122 12.81 17.75 0.44
CA ILE A 122 11.81 17.16 -0.46
C ILE A 122 11.43 15.74 -0.04
N ALA A 123 12.39 14.89 0.33
CA ALA A 123 12.10 13.53 0.78
C ALA A 123 11.22 13.52 2.03
N LYS A 124 11.49 14.42 2.99
CA LYS A 124 10.63 14.62 4.17
C LYS A 124 9.22 15.05 3.74
N ARG A 125 9.09 16.05 2.86
CA ARG A 125 7.76 16.56 2.45
C ARG A 125 6.94 15.53 1.69
N LEU A 126 7.55 14.79 0.76
CA LEU A 126 6.86 13.73 0.03
C LEU A 126 6.51 12.56 0.95
N SER A 127 7.40 12.19 1.87
CA SER A 127 7.10 11.20 2.93
C SER A 127 5.91 11.61 3.79
N TRP A 128 5.80 12.90 4.15
CA TRP A 128 4.65 13.41 4.90
C TRP A 128 3.34 13.26 4.14
N LEU A 129 3.30 13.62 2.86
CA LEU A 129 2.08 13.47 2.05
C LEU A 129 1.68 11.99 1.91
N ILE A 130 2.65 11.09 1.79
CA ILE A 130 2.42 9.63 1.79
C ILE A 130 1.89 9.17 3.15
N LEU A 131 2.45 9.66 4.26
CA LEU A 131 1.96 9.36 5.61
C LEU A 131 0.51 9.81 5.80
N VAL A 132 0.16 11.02 5.36
CA VAL A 132 -1.20 11.56 5.50
C VAL A 132 -2.23 10.66 4.81
N VAL A 133 -1.94 10.17 3.60
CA VAL A 133 -2.85 9.21 2.93
C VAL A 133 -2.88 7.86 3.63
N LEU A 134 -1.75 7.35 4.14
CA LEU A 134 -1.72 6.08 4.88
C LEU A 134 -2.49 6.13 6.20
N CYS A 135 -2.36 7.20 6.99
CA CYS A 135 -3.17 7.42 8.19
C CYS A 135 -4.67 7.51 7.85
N LYS A 136 -5.00 8.12 6.71
CA LYS A 136 -6.38 8.18 6.24
C LYS A 136 -6.94 6.81 5.88
N LEU A 137 -6.11 5.94 5.31
CA LEU A 137 -6.47 4.56 4.98
C LEU A 137 -6.61 3.70 6.23
N ASP A 138 -5.82 3.94 7.27
CA ASP A 138 -5.95 3.27 8.57
C ASP A 138 -7.35 3.47 9.16
N GLY A 139 -7.82 4.72 9.25
CA GLY A 139 -9.20 5.01 9.67
C GLY A 139 -10.28 4.45 8.73
N LYS A 140 -9.98 4.25 7.44
CA LYS A 140 -10.90 3.60 6.50
C LYS A 140 -10.93 2.07 6.65
N ALA A 141 -9.87 1.47 7.19
CA ALA A 141 -9.83 0.03 7.46
C ALA A 141 -10.82 -0.36 8.57
N GLU A 142 -11.17 0.57 9.46
CA GLU A 142 -12.18 0.38 10.52
C GLU A 142 -13.62 0.24 9.97
N LEU A 143 -13.85 0.58 8.70
CA LEU A 143 -15.18 0.44 8.07
C LEU A 143 -15.51 -1.01 7.72
N TYR A 144 -14.51 -1.90 7.67
CA TYR A 144 -14.74 -3.32 7.43
C TYR A 144 -15.14 -4.01 8.74
N LYS A 145 -16.19 -4.84 8.67
CA LYS A 145 -16.63 -5.66 9.81
C LYS A 145 -15.67 -6.81 10.10
N ASP A 146 -15.04 -7.33 9.06
CA ASP A 146 -14.09 -8.43 9.16
C ASP A 146 -12.66 -7.87 9.33
N VAL A 147 -12.03 -8.19 10.46
CA VAL A 147 -10.69 -7.70 10.81
C VAL A 147 -9.63 -8.21 9.84
N ALA A 148 -9.78 -9.42 9.30
CA ALA A 148 -8.84 -9.93 8.31
C ALA A 148 -8.95 -9.16 7.00
N LEU A 149 -10.16 -8.75 6.61
CA LEU A 149 -10.36 -7.87 5.46
C LEU A 149 -9.77 -6.46 5.68
N SER A 150 -9.87 -5.91 6.89
CA SER A 150 -9.19 -4.66 7.25
C SER A 150 -7.67 -4.76 7.01
N TYR A 151 -7.04 -5.84 7.46
CA TYR A 151 -5.60 -6.05 7.25
C TYR A 151 -5.25 -6.29 5.77
N LEU A 152 -6.07 -7.04 5.04
CA LEU A 152 -5.87 -7.24 3.60
C LEU A 152 -5.96 -5.92 2.83
N PHE A 153 -6.91 -5.05 3.20
CA PHE A 153 -7.03 -3.71 2.66
C PHE A 153 -5.80 -2.85 2.93
N LEU A 154 -5.26 -2.87 4.15
CA LEU A 154 -4.03 -2.16 4.48
C LEU A 154 -2.83 -2.69 3.70
N ALA A 155 -2.70 -4.02 3.58
CA ALA A 155 -1.66 -4.66 2.77
C ALA A 155 -1.74 -4.24 1.29
N ASN A 156 -2.93 -4.31 0.68
CA ASN A 156 -3.14 -3.92 -0.71
C ASN A 156 -2.74 -2.48 -1.01
N ASN A 157 -3.13 -1.55 -0.13
CA ASN A 157 -2.83 -0.14 -0.33
C ASN A 157 -1.36 0.17 -0.07
N MET A 158 -0.76 -0.41 0.98
CA MET A 158 0.67 -0.24 1.26
C MET A 158 1.52 -0.84 0.14
N GLN A 159 1.17 -2.02 -0.37
CA GLN A 159 1.86 -2.65 -1.50
C GLN A 159 1.76 -1.78 -2.76
N TYR A 160 0.59 -1.18 -3.02
CA TYR A 160 0.44 -0.23 -4.12
C TYR A 160 1.36 0.99 -3.97
N VAL A 161 1.45 1.56 -2.76
CA VAL A 161 2.36 2.68 -2.45
C VAL A 161 3.82 2.28 -2.71
N VAL A 162 4.28 1.15 -2.16
CA VAL A 162 5.64 0.63 -2.35
C VAL A 162 5.96 0.44 -3.84
N VAL A 163 5.06 -0.22 -4.59
CA VAL A 163 5.25 -0.44 -6.03
C VAL A 163 5.30 0.88 -6.79
N LYS A 164 4.46 1.85 -6.43
CA LYS A 164 4.47 3.17 -7.09
C LYS A 164 5.76 3.93 -6.81
N VAL A 165 6.23 3.93 -5.57
CA VAL A 165 7.50 4.56 -5.18
C VAL A 165 8.65 3.94 -5.96
N ARG A 166 8.75 2.61 -5.97
CA ARG A 166 9.80 1.89 -6.71
C ARG A 166 9.82 2.18 -8.22
N LYS A 167 8.66 2.46 -8.82
CA LYS A 167 8.50 2.66 -10.27
C LYS A 167 8.57 4.12 -10.72
N SER A 168 8.85 5.06 -9.83
CA SER A 168 8.91 6.50 -10.14
C SER A 168 10.16 7.13 -9.53
N ASN A 169 10.39 8.41 -9.81
CA ASN A 169 11.52 9.16 -9.25
C ASN A 169 11.48 9.24 -7.71
N LEU A 170 10.32 8.95 -7.11
CA LEU A 170 10.19 8.74 -5.66
C LEU A 170 11.16 7.68 -5.09
N GLY A 171 11.51 6.63 -5.84
CA GLY A 171 12.45 5.62 -5.37
C GLY A 171 13.83 6.23 -5.07
N PHE A 172 14.31 7.11 -5.96
CA PHE A 172 15.57 7.83 -5.76
C PHE A 172 15.49 8.87 -4.65
N ILE A 173 14.36 9.59 -4.55
CA ILE A 173 14.17 10.65 -3.55
C ILE A 173 14.02 10.07 -2.14
N LEU A 174 13.24 9.01 -1.97
CA LEU A 174 12.93 8.43 -0.65
C LEU A 174 13.99 7.41 -0.19
N GLY A 175 14.68 6.77 -1.13
CA GLY A 175 15.75 5.82 -0.85
C GLY A 175 15.29 4.40 -0.50
N GLU A 176 16.24 3.47 -0.55
CA GLU A 176 16.00 2.04 -0.33
C GLU A 176 15.59 1.71 1.11
N ASP A 177 16.12 2.43 2.10
CA ASP A 177 15.74 2.21 3.51
C ASP A 177 14.25 2.48 3.75
N TRP A 178 13.70 3.52 3.11
CA TRP A 178 12.27 3.81 3.15
C TRP A 178 11.46 2.67 2.52
N LEU A 179 11.90 2.18 1.35
CA LEU A 179 11.25 1.06 0.65
C LEU A 179 11.25 -0.22 1.49
N LEU A 180 12.41 -0.64 2.00
CA LEU A 180 12.55 -1.84 2.82
C LEU A 180 11.66 -1.80 4.07
N LYS A 181 11.60 -0.64 4.73
CA LYS A 181 10.74 -0.43 5.90
C LYS A 181 9.26 -0.62 5.58
N HIS A 182 8.80 -0.06 4.46
CA HIS A 182 7.39 -0.17 4.06
C HIS A 182 7.06 -1.56 3.52
N GLU A 183 8.01 -2.26 2.88
CA GLU A 183 7.87 -3.67 2.52
C GLU A 183 7.74 -4.59 3.73
N MET A 184 8.52 -4.35 4.80
CA MET A 184 8.34 -5.06 6.06
C MET A 184 6.95 -4.81 6.64
N LYS A 185 6.41 -3.59 6.49
CA LYS A 185 5.06 -3.27 6.93
C LYS A 185 3.98 -3.99 6.10
N VAL A 186 4.16 -4.12 4.78
CA VAL A 186 3.27 -4.96 3.94
C VAL A 186 3.25 -6.38 4.48
N LYS A 187 4.43 -6.98 4.70
CA LYS A 187 4.55 -8.34 5.25
C LYS A 187 3.84 -8.46 6.60
N GLU A 188 3.99 -7.49 7.49
CA GLU A 188 3.29 -7.47 8.78
C GLU A 188 1.76 -7.51 8.62
N TYR A 189 1.21 -6.72 7.69
CA TYR A 189 -0.23 -6.73 7.41
C TYR A 189 -0.69 -8.06 6.79
N VAL A 190 0.09 -8.63 5.86
CA VAL A 190 -0.20 -9.95 5.27
C VAL A 190 -0.22 -11.04 6.35
N THR A 191 0.79 -11.10 7.22
CA THR A 191 0.84 -12.07 8.34
C THR A 191 -0.37 -11.93 9.26
N LYS A 192 -0.82 -10.70 9.53
CA LYS A 192 -2.02 -10.44 10.35
C LYS A 192 -3.29 -10.90 9.64
N TYR A 193 -3.43 -10.64 8.34
CA TYR A 193 -4.52 -11.17 7.52
C TYR A 193 -4.52 -12.70 7.58
N GLU A 194 -3.40 -13.35 7.27
CA GLU A 194 -3.25 -14.82 7.24
C GLU A 194 -3.69 -15.44 8.57
N ARG A 195 -3.18 -14.90 9.68
CA ARG A 195 -3.55 -15.35 11.01
C ARG A 195 -5.03 -15.15 11.28
N MET A 196 -5.59 -13.97 11.03
CA MET A 196 -6.99 -13.69 11.38
C MET A 196 -7.98 -14.46 10.50
N ALA A 197 -7.71 -14.55 9.19
CA ALA A 197 -8.58 -15.21 8.21
C ALA A 197 -8.57 -16.74 8.35
N TRP A 198 -7.43 -17.35 8.66
CA TRP A 198 -7.24 -18.79 8.54
C TRP A 198 -7.01 -19.51 9.87
N ASN A 199 -6.97 -18.80 11.01
CA ASN A 199 -6.74 -19.44 12.32
C ASN A 199 -7.72 -20.57 12.62
N LYS A 200 -9.02 -20.38 12.40
CA LYS A 200 -10.03 -21.43 12.63
C LYS A 200 -9.77 -22.69 11.80
N VAL A 201 -9.42 -22.50 10.52
CA VAL A 201 -9.10 -23.61 9.60
C VAL A 201 -7.84 -24.33 10.08
N MET A 202 -6.78 -23.58 10.38
CA MET A 202 -5.52 -24.16 10.87
C MET A 202 -5.68 -24.89 12.21
N SER A 203 -6.53 -24.38 13.11
CA SER A 203 -6.78 -25.00 14.42
C SER A 203 -7.76 -26.18 14.37
N SER A 204 -8.45 -26.40 13.25
CA SER A 204 -9.44 -27.46 13.14
C SER A 204 -8.82 -28.86 13.09
N ILE A 205 -7.55 -28.95 12.70
CA ILE A 205 -6.74 -30.18 12.77
C ILE A 205 -5.80 -30.07 13.97
N PRO A 206 -6.00 -30.86 15.04
CA PRO A 206 -5.12 -30.85 16.21
C PRO A 206 -3.75 -31.47 15.88
N GLU A 207 -2.73 -31.20 16.70
CA GLU A 207 -1.38 -31.76 16.50
C GLU A 207 -1.35 -33.30 16.58
N ASN A 208 -2.17 -33.89 17.44
CA ASN A 208 -2.21 -35.34 17.69
C ASN A 208 -3.62 -35.91 17.46
N PRO A 209 -4.08 -36.01 16.21
CA PRO A 209 -5.38 -36.60 15.91
C PRO A 209 -5.38 -38.12 16.17
N THR A 210 -6.50 -38.66 16.65
CA THR A 210 -6.71 -40.12 16.78
C THR A 210 -7.69 -40.61 15.72
N ALA A 211 -7.68 -41.92 15.47
CA ALA A 211 -8.60 -42.53 14.51
C ALA A 211 -10.06 -42.41 14.95
N GLU A 212 -10.36 -42.46 16.26
CA GLU A 212 -11.74 -42.34 16.74
C GLU A 212 -12.35 -40.95 16.46
N ASN A 213 -11.52 -39.90 16.53
CA ASN A 213 -11.97 -38.53 16.37
C ASN A 213 -11.88 -38.03 14.92
N ALA A 214 -11.26 -38.80 14.02
CA ALA A 214 -10.95 -38.36 12.66
C ALA A 214 -12.20 -37.91 11.87
N SER A 215 -13.31 -38.64 11.99
CA SER A 215 -14.57 -38.27 11.35
C SER A 215 -15.05 -36.88 11.78
N GLY A 216 -15.03 -36.59 13.08
CA GLY A 216 -15.43 -35.28 13.60
C GLY A 216 -14.49 -34.16 13.17
N ILE A 217 -13.19 -34.43 13.08
CA ILE A 217 -12.19 -33.47 12.60
C ILE A 217 -12.44 -33.12 11.13
N PHE A 218 -12.70 -34.11 10.26
CA PHE A 218 -13.03 -33.84 8.84
C PHE A 218 -14.30 -33.00 8.70
N GLN A 219 -15.36 -33.32 9.46
CA GLN A 219 -16.60 -32.54 9.44
C GLN A 219 -16.36 -31.09 9.86
N ASN A 220 -15.65 -30.89 10.98
CA ASN A 220 -15.31 -29.55 11.46
C ASN A 220 -14.46 -28.79 10.44
N PHE A 221 -13.43 -29.43 9.87
CA PHE A 221 -12.59 -28.84 8.82
C PHE A 221 -13.43 -28.37 7.64
N ASN A 222 -14.34 -29.21 7.12
CA ASN A 222 -15.20 -28.84 5.99
C ASN A 222 -16.00 -27.57 6.29
N VAL A 223 -16.61 -27.48 7.48
CA VAL A 223 -17.42 -26.32 7.90
C VAL A 223 -16.58 -25.05 7.97
N VAL A 224 -15.44 -25.08 8.69
CA VAL A 224 -14.62 -23.88 8.86
C VAL A 224 -13.91 -23.46 7.58
N PHE A 225 -13.55 -24.41 6.72
CA PHE A 225 -12.96 -24.13 5.41
C PHE A 225 -13.99 -23.46 4.49
N GLU A 226 -15.22 -23.98 4.43
CA GLU A 226 -16.30 -23.38 3.63
C GLU A 226 -16.67 -21.98 4.11
N GLU A 227 -16.73 -21.77 5.43
CA GLU A 227 -16.94 -20.44 6.03
C GLU A 227 -15.84 -19.46 5.57
N ALA A 228 -14.57 -19.87 5.70
CA ALA A 228 -13.43 -19.05 5.30
C ALA A 228 -13.42 -18.77 3.79
N PHE A 229 -13.63 -19.79 2.97
CA PHE A 229 -13.66 -19.67 1.51
C PHE A 229 -14.80 -18.75 1.06
N ARG A 230 -16.03 -18.97 1.53
CA ARG A 230 -17.19 -18.15 1.14
C ARG A 230 -17.02 -16.69 1.55
N THR A 231 -16.44 -16.45 2.73
CA THR A 231 -16.18 -15.10 3.23
C THR A 231 -15.19 -14.37 2.34
N GLN A 232 -14.14 -15.06 1.88
CA GLN A 232 -13.02 -14.48 1.15
C GLN A 232 -13.16 -14.55 -0.37
N TYR A 233 -14.19 -15.22 -0.88
CA TYR A 233 -14.39 -15.45 -2.32
C TYR A 233 -14.41 -14.15 -3.14
N LEU A 234 -14.98 -13.07 -2.58
CA LEU A 234 -15.06 -11.76 -3.23
C LEU A 234 -13.92 -10.81 -2.84
N TRP A 235 -12.96 -11.28 -2.05
CA TRP A 235 -11.81 -10.46 -1.65
C TRP A 235 -10.81 -10.39 -2.80
N VAL A 236 -9.99 -9.33 -2.81
CA VAL A 236 -9.11 -9.04 -3.94
C VAL A 236 -7.71 -8.73 -3.44
N VAL A 237 -6.70 -9.33 -4.06
CA VAL A 237 -5.30 -8.93 -3.96
C VAL A 237 -4.82 -8.54 -5.36
N PRO A 238 -4.76 -7.23 -5.67
CA PRO A 238 -4.40 -6.77 -7.01
C PRO A 238 -2.95 -7.02 -7.41
N ASP A 239 -2.03 -7.08 -6.44
CA ASP A 239 -0.62 -7.33 -6.70
C ASP A 239 -0.39 -8.85 -6.89
N PRO A 240 0.06 -9.30 -8.08
CA PRO A 240 0.17 -10.72 -8.37
C PRO A 240 1.24 -11.42 -7.52
N LYS A 241 2.32 -10.72 -7.17
CA LYS A 241 3.41 -11.28 -6.37
C LYS A 241 2.96 -11.49 -4.93
N MET A 242 2.29 -10.49 -4.34
CA MET A 242 1.72 -10.64 -3.00
C MET A 242 0.66 -11.74 -2.95
N ARG A 243 -0.16 -11.87 -4.00
CA ARG A 243 -1.14 -12.97 -4.11
C ARG A 243 -0.46 -14.34 -4.20
N GLU A 244 0.64 -14.45 -4.95
CA GLU A 244 1.43 -15.68 -5.04
C GLU A 244 2.07 -16.04 -3.68
N GLU A 245 2.62 -15.06 -2.96
CA GLU A 245 3.19 -15.26 -1.62
C GLU A 245 2.14 -15.77 -0.62
N ILE A 246 0.93 -15.17 -0.62
CA ILE A 246 -0.20 -15.65 0.19
C ILE A 246 -0.61 -17.07 -0.24
N GLY A 247 -0.66 -17.34 -1.55
CA GLY A 247 -0.97 -18.67 -2.09
C GLY A 247 0.02 -19.74 -1.64
N ALA A 248 1.32 -19.43 -1.67
CA ALA A 248 2.37 -20.32 -1.18
C ALA A 248 2.25 -20.55 0.34
N TRP A 249 1.91 -19.52 1.11
CA TRP A 249 1.65 -19.66 2.53
C TRP A 249 0.46 -20.58 2.82
N LEU A 250 -0.64 -20.42 2.08
CA LEU A 250 -1.83 -21.26 2.19
C LEU A 250 -1.54 -22.72 1.84
N ASP A 251 -0.72 -22.96 0.83
CA ASP A 251 -0.32 -24.31 0.46
C ASP A 251 0.43 -25.01 1.59
N LEU A 252 1.39 -24.30 2.20
CA LEU A 252 2.19 -24.82 3.29
C LEU A 252 1.38 -25.02 4.59
N ASN A 253 0.52 -24.07 4.94
CA ASN A 253 -0.11 -24.03 6.26
C ASN A 253 -1.50 -24.65 6.31
N VAL A 254 -2.20 -24.75 5.16
CA VAL A 254 -3.54 -25.33 5.07
C VAL A 254 -3.49 -26.64 4.29
N VAL A 255 -3.04 -26.62 3.04
CA VAL A 255 -3.12 -27.80 2.15
C VAL A 255 -2.19 -28.91 2.61
N TYR A 256 -0.93 -28.60 2.92
CA TYR A 256 0.04 -29.60 3.37
C TYR A 256 -0.39 -30.26 4.69
N LYS A 257 -0.80 -29.47 5.69
CA LYS A 257 -1.30 -30.00 6.97
C LYS A 257 -2.55 -30.86 6.79
N TYR A 258 -3.49 -30.41 5.96
CA TYR A 258 -4.67 -31.21 5.62
C TYR A 258 -4.29 -32.52 4.92
N ARG A 259 -3.32 -32.48 4.00
CA ARG A 259 -2.84 -33.66 3.27
C ARG A 259 -2.27 -34.72 4.21
N GLU A 260 -1.44 -34.33 5.17
CA GLU A 260 -0.88 -35.27 6.16
C GLU A 260 -1.98 -35.97 6.95
N PHE A 261 -2.97 -35.20 7.42
CA PHE A 261 -4.14 -35.75 8.10
C PHE A 261 -4.99 -36.65 7.18
N TYR A 262 -5.27 -36.18 5.96
CA TYR A 262 -6.04 -36.90 4.94
C TYR A 262 -5.44 -38.27 4.62
N VAL A 263 -4.14 -38.33 4.33
CA VAL A 263 -3.47 -39.60 3.98
C VAL A 263 -3.55 -40.59 5.13
N LYS A 264 -3.42 -40.13 6.38
CA LYS A 264 -3.37 -40.99 7.56
C LYS A 264 -4.73 -41.54 7.99
N TYR A 265 -5.82 -40.75 7.86
CA TYR A 265 -7.12 -41.12 8.46
C TYR A 265 -8.28 -41.28 7.47
N ARG A 266 -8.07 -41.13 6.15
CA ARG A 266 -9.18 -41.19 5.16
C ARG A 266 -9.92 -42.53 5.04
N VAL A 267 -9.28 -43.63 5.42
CA VAL A 267 -9.80 -44.98 5.15
C VAL A 267 -11.12 -45.19 5.89
N GLY A 268 -12.18 -45.52 5.14
CA GLY A 268 -13.52 -45.73 5.71
C GLY A 268 -14.35 -44.45 5.93
N LEU A 269 -13.84 -43.27 5.56
CA LEU A 269 -14.50 -41.98 5.78
C LEU A 269 -14.93 -41.27 4.47
N ASN A 270 -15.09 -42.02 3.37
CA ASN A 270 -15.45 -41.46 2.06
C ASN A 270 -16.75 -40.65 2.05
N LEU A 271 -17.71 -40.96 2.93
CA LEU A 271 -18.98 -40.22 3.05
C LEU A 271 -18.86 -38.92 3.87
N VAL A 272 -17.74 -38.73 4.57
CA VAL A 272 -17.49 -37.58 5.46
C VAL A 272 -16.54 -36.57 4.83
N ILE A 273 -15.58 -37.07 4.05
CA ILE A 273 -14.57 -36.22 3.41
C ILE A 273 -15.18 -35.58 2.16
N ARG A 274 -15.21 -34.25 2.15
CA ARG A 274 -15.77 -33.46 1.04
C ARG A 274 -14.72 -33.00 0.05
N TYR A 275 -13.47 -32.82 0.50
CA TYR A 275 -12.39 -32.26 -0.30
C TYR A 275 -11.18 -33.19 -0.27
N SER A 276 -10.62 -33.51 -1.43
CA SER A 276 -9.25 -33.98 -1.51
C SER A 276 -8.28 -32.80 -1.30
N PRO A 277 -7.00 -33.07 -0.98
CA PRO A 277 -5.98 -32.02 -0.93
C PRO A 277 -5.83 -31.25 -2.26
N GLU A 278 -6.07 -31.92 -3.39
CA GLU A 278 -6.09 -31.29 -4.72
C GLU A 278 -7.30 -30.37 -4.89
N ASP A 279 -8.48 -30.76 -4.41
CA ASP A 279 -9.66 -29.89 -4.42
C ASP A 279 -9.42 -28.62 -3.63
N LEU A 280 -8.85 -28.74 -2.41
CA LEU A 280 -8.53 -27.56 -1.59
C LEU A 280 -7.59 -26.59 -2.32
N ARG A 281 -6.57 -27.10 -3.00
CA ARG A 281 -5.65 -26.28 -3.79
C ARG A 281 -6.39 -25.53 -4.90
N ASN A 282 -7.32 -26.20 -5.58
CA ASN A 282 -8.12 -25.58 -6.64
C ASN A 282 -9.00 -24.46 -6.07
N TYR A 283 -9.76 -24.71 -5.00
CA TYR A 283 -10.55 -23.69 -4.33
C TYR A 283 -9.70 -22.50 -3.87
N LEU A 284 -8.55 -22.75 -3.24
CA LEU A 284 -7.65 -21.68 -2.77
C LEU A 284 -7.00 -20.88 -3.91
N SER A 285 -6.97 -21.42 -5.14
CA SER A 285 -6.50 -20.67 -6.31
C SER A 285 -7.53 -19.66 -6.84
N GLU A 286 -8.81 -19.84 -6.50
CA GLU A 286 -9.90 -18.98 -6.96
C GLU A 286 -10.12 -17.74 -6.08
N ILE A 287 -9.71 -17.81 -4.80
CA ILE A 287 -9.84 -16.67 -3.89
C ILE A 287 -8.84 -15.55 -4.22
N LEU A 288 -9.12 -14.35 -3.71
CA LEU A 288 -8.25 -13.17 -3.84
C LEU A 288 -8.05 -12.68 -5.29
N CYS A 289 -8.67 -13.32 -6.28
CA CYS A 289 -8.51 -12.95 -7.68
C CYS A 289 -9.34 -11.72 -8.09
N GLY A 290 -10.40 -11.39 -7.34
CA GLY A 290 -11.38 -10.39 -7.73
C GLY A 290 -12.11 -10.81 -9.01
N SER A 291 -13.25 -11.48 -8.86
CA SER A 291 -14.00 -11.97 -10.00
C SER A 291 -14.38 -10.82 -10.95
N VAL A 292 -13.83 -10.84 -12.17
CA VAL A 292 -14.61 -10.45 -13.34
C VAL A 292 -15.64 -11.55 -13.49
N SER A 293 -16.90 -11.21 -13.31
CA SER A 293 -18.03 -12.12 -13.44
C SER A 293 -17.96 -12.92 -14.75
N SER A 294 -17.57 -14.18 -14.63
CA SER A 294 -17.99 -15.27 -15.50
C SER A 294 -17.78 -16.54 -14.67
N HIS A 295 -18.77 -17.42 -14.63
CA HIS A 295 -18.90 -18.59 -13.75
C HIS A 295 -19.66 -18.32 -12.45
N SER A 296 -20.95 -18.08 -12.61
CA SER A 296 -21.96 -18.60 -11.68
C SER A 296 -21.81 -20.13 -11.57
N PRO A 297 -21.57 -20.72 -10.39
CA PRO A 297 -21.82 -22.13 -10.19
C PRO A 297 -23.33 -22.28 -10.04
N ASP A 298 -23.96 -22.87 -11.06
CA ASP A 298 -25.34 -23.33 -10.96
C ASP A 298 -25.49 -24.34 -9.81
N ARG A 299 -26.47 -24.05 -8.95
CA ARG A 299 -27.31 -24.92 -8.10
C ARG A 299 -26.71 -26.16 -7.44
#